data_AF-A0A8H7BM21-F1
#
_entry.id   AF-A0A8H7BM21-F1
#
_cell.length_a   1.000
_cell.length_b   1.000
_cell.length_c   1.000
_cell.angle_alpha   90.00
_cell.angle_beta   90.00
_cell.angle_gamma   90.00
#
_symmetry.space_group_name_H-M   'P 1'
#
loop_
_entity.id
_entity.type
_entity.pdbx_description
1 polymer ?
#
loop_
_entity_poly.entity_id
_entity_poly.type
_entity_poly.pdbx_seq_one_letter_code
_entity_poly.pdbx_strand_id
1 'polypeptide(L)'
;MPLFYMPGLRYVRTISELDDKYYPDCYNKLYIVNAPSSFVHVWKIVKAWVHPASIGKIHILGSNYKDTLLEQIPQENLPSFLGGSCTCEHMPGGCVPSHSKNSVTRPFTLNYVSLGLKNVPPLEPQQHNEQTPYPYNQDIMEKATKFANM
;
A
#
# COMPACT_ATOMS: atom_id res chain seq x y z
N MET A 1 -26.64 15.18 -5.12
CA MET A 1 -25.75 14.07 -4.72
C MET A 1 -24.37 14.64 -4.45
N PRO A 2 -23.82 14.55 -3.23
CA PRO A 2 -22.41 14.88 -3.06
C PRO A 2 -21.60 13.83 -3.83
N LEU A 3 -20.86 14.29 -4.84
CA LEU A 3 -20.11 13.48 -5.80
C LEU A 3 -18.97 12.67 -5.16
N PHE A 4 -18.62 12.94 -3.89
CA PHE A 4 -17.49 12.36 -3.19
C PHE A 4 -17.79 12.05 -1.72
N TYR A 5 -17.43 10.85 -1.27
CA TYR A 5 -17.50 10.44 0.13
C TYR A 5 -16.41 11.17 0.94
N MET A 6 -16.80 12.28 1.58
CA MET A 6 -15.89 13.18 2.28
C MET A 6 -15.02 12.50 3.36
N PRO A 7 -15.53 11.55 4.18
CA PRO A 7 -14.68 10.86 5.16
C PRO A 7 -13.54 10.06 4.50
N GLY A 8 -13.78 9.48 3.32
CA GLY A 8 -12.74 8.76 2.57
C GLY A 8 -11.64 9.69 2.06
N LEU A 9 -11.99 10.85 1.53
CA LEU A 9 -11.01 11.85 1.12
C LEU A 9 -10.19 12.40 2.29
N ARG A 10 -10.81 12.54 3.47
CA ARG A 10 -10.09 12.92 4.70
C ARG A 10 -9.07 11.87 5.10
N TYR A 11 -9.43 10.58 5.00
CA TYR A 11 -8.51 9.50 5.32
C TYR A 11 -7.28 9.50 4.38
N VAL A 12 -7.51 9.63 3.07
CA VAL A 12 -6.42 9.76 2.08
C VAL A 12 -5.54 10.96 2.38
N ARG A 13 -6.14 12.12 2.70
CA ARG A 13 -5.39 13.32 3.08
C ARG A 13 -4.50 13.08 4.29
N THR A 14 -5.05 12.51 5.37
CA THR A 14 -4.27 12.26 6.60
C THR A 14 -3.13 11.30 6.35
N ILE A 15 -3.32 10.26 5.52
CA ILE A 15 -2.22 9.37 5.12
C ILE A 15 -1.15 10.16 4.37
N SER A 16 -1.52 10.93 3.35
CA SER A 16 -0.55 11.71 2.58
C SER A 16 0.23 12.70 3.45
N GLU A 17 -0.44 13.36 4.41
CA GLU A 17 0.22 14.27 5.36
C GLU A 17 1.21 13.54 6.29
N LEU A 18 0.88 12.32 6.73
CA LEU A 18 1.78 11.51 7.55
C LEU A 18 2.97 10.98 6.75
N ASP A 19 2.73 10.51 5.54
CA ASP A 19 3.76 10.02 4.63
C ASP A 19 4.76 11.14 4.31
N ASP A 20 4.28 12.32 3.94
CA ASP A 20 5.15 13.46 3.63
C ASP A 20 5.94 13.96 4.87
N LYS A 21 5.34 13.85 6.07
CA LYS A 21 5.96 14.34 7.32
C LYS A 21 7.01 13.39 7.90
N TYR A 22 6.76 12.09 7.87
CA TYR A 22 7.61 11.09 8.54
C TYR A 22 8.43 10.23 7.57
N TYR A 23 8.00 10.13 6.32
CA TYR A 23 8.57 9.25 5.30
C TYR A 23 8.77 9.99 3.95
N PRO A 24 9.47 11.14 3.95
CA PRO A 24 9.67 11.90 2.72
C PRO A 24 10.43 11.05 1.70
N ASP A 25 9.92 11.03 0.47
CA ASP A 25 10.56 10.37 -0.68
C ASP A 25 10.77 8.84 -0.57
N CYS A 26 10.02 8.15 0.28
CA CYS A 26 10.16 6.69 0.41
C CYS A 26 9.74 5.88 -0.85
N TYR A 27 9.10 6.52 -1.83
CA TYR A 27 8.78 5.89 -3.12
C TYR A 27 9.41 6.63 -4.30
N ASN A 28 9.86 5.86 -5.29
CA ASN A 28 10.40 6.38 -6.54
C ASN A 28 9.29 6.70 -7.56
N LYS A 29 8.34 5.78 -7.76
CA LYS A 29 7.20 5.93 -8.67
C LYS A 29 5.96 5.28 -8.08
N LEU A 30 4.80 5.93 -8.23
CA LEU A 30 3.50 5.43 -7.80
C LEU A 30 2.59 5.30 -9.04
N TYR A 31 2.08 4.09 -9.28
CA TYR A 31 1.19 3.81 -10.41
C TYR A 31 -0.23 3.52 -9.92
N ILE A 32 -1.20 4.30 -10.40
CA ILE A 32 -2.63 4.03 -10.23
C ILE A 32 -3.13 3.50 -11.55
N VAL A 33 -3.43 2.20 -11.60
CA VAL A 33 -3.87 1.49 -12.82
C VAL A 33 -5.38 1.29 -12.83
N ASN A 34 -5.95 1.04 -14.01
CA ASN A 34 -7.39 0.88 -14.19
C ASN A 34 -8.19 2.08 -13.66
N ALA A 35 -7.61 3.28 -13.75
CA ALA A 35 -8.26 4.49 -13.29
C ALA A 35 -9.39 4.88 -14.26
N PRO A 36 -10.63 5.06 -13.78
CA PRO A 36 -11.72 5.54 -14.64
C PRO A 36 -11.47 7.00 -15.03
N SER A 37 -12.02 7.44 -16.16
CA SER A 37 -11.88 8.84 -16.62
C SER A 37 -12.36 9.87 -15.59
N SER A 38 -13.32 9.49 -14.72
CA SER A 38 -13.78 10.33 -13.61
C SER A 38 -12.70 10.59 -12.56
N PHE A 39 -11.70 9.70 -12.41
CA PHE A 39 -10.60 9.84 -11.45
C PHE A 39 -9.76 11.09 -11.70
N VAL A 40 -9.70 11.59 -12.95
CA VAL A 40 -9.02 12.85 -13.29
C VAL A 40 -9.56 14.03 -12.46
N HIS A 41 -10.86 14.04 -12.17
CA HIS A 41 -11.48 15.10 -11.36
C HIS A 41 -11.07 15.00 -9.89
N VAL A 42 -11.03 13.79 -9.35
CA VAL A 42 -10.53 13.53 -7.98
C VAL A 42 -9.06 13.92 -7.88
N TRP A 43 -8.26 13.54 -8.86
CA TRP A 43 -6.83 13.85 -8.88
C TRP A 43 -6.55 15.36 -8.88
N LYS A 44 -7.37 16.17 -9.56
CA LYS A 44 -7.24 17.64 -9.49
C LYS A 44 -7.38 18.17 -8.06
N ILE A 45 -8.23 17.56 -7.24
CA ILE A 45 -8.43 17.93 -5.84
C ILE A 45 -7.27 17.41 -4.99
N VAL A 46 -6.91 16.13 -5.14
CA VAL A 46 -5.85 15.49 -4.35
C VAL A 46 -4.48 16.12 -4.63
N LYS A 47 -4.19 16.49 -5.89
CA LYS A 47 -2.95 17.13 -6.29
C LYS A 47 -2.65 18.42 -5.51
N ALA A 48 -3.68 19.15 -5.06
CA ALA A 48 -3.49 20.35 -4.25
C ALA A 48 -2.93 20.06 -2.85
N TRP A 49 -2.98 18.81 -2.38
CA TRP A 49 -2.50 18.38 -1.07
C TRP A 49 -1.16 17.65 -1.14
N VAL A 50 -0.74 17.22 -2.32
CA VAL A 50 0.49 16.46 -2.54
C VAL A 50 1.63 17.43 -2.85
N HIS A 51 2.79 17.22 -2.22
CA HIS A 51 3.97 18.04 -2.46
C HIS A 51 4.40 18.03 -3.96
N PRO A 52 4.85 19.16 -4.55
CA PRO A 52 5.22 19.23 -5.97
C PRO A 52 6.23 18.20 -6.45
N ALA A 53 7.22 17.86 -5.61
CA ALA A 53 8.22 16.83 -5.93
C ALA A 53 7.59 15.43 -6.04
N SER A 54 6.53 15.16 -5.28
CA SER A 54 5.81 13.89 -5.25
C SER A 54 4.82 13.76 -6.41
N ILE A 55 4.25 14.88 -6.89
CA ILE A 55 3.32 14.88 -8.04
C ILE A 55 3.95 14.26 -9.29
N GLY A 56 5.23 14.54 -9.56
CA GLY A 56 5.95 14.02 -10.72
C GLY A 56 6.18 12.49 -10.68
N LYS A 57 6.09 11.89 -9.48
CA LYS A 57 6.26 10.45 -9.26
C LYS A 57 4.96 9.66 -9.45
N ILE A 58 3.82 10.35 -9.54
CA ILE A 58 2.49 9.72 -9.54
C ILE A 58 1.96 9.62 -10.98
N HIS A 59 1.77 8.40 -11.44
CA HIS A 59 1.32 8.06 -12.78
C HIS A 59 -0.09 7.44 -12.72
N ILE A 60 -1.05 8.09 -13.37
CA ILE A 60 -2.43 7.61 -13.44
C ILE A 60 -2.65 7.00 -14.83
N LEU A 61 -2.91 5.71 -14.87
CA LEU A 61 -3.05 4.91 -16.08
C LEU A 61 -4.49 4.40 -16.20
N GLY A 62 -5.04 4.48 -17.41
CA GLY A 62 -6.38 3.96 -17.74
C GLY A 62 -6.40 2.45 -17.92
N SER A 63 -7.00 1.97 -19.02
CA SER A 63 -7.01 0.54 -19.38
C SER A 63 -5.70 0.04 -20.00
N ASN A 64 -4.96 0.92 -20.69
CA ASN A 64 -3.72 0.60 -21.38
C ASN A 64 -2.51 0.81 -20.48
N TYR A 65 -2.49 0.18 -19.30
CA TYR A 65 -1.43 0.38 -18.31
C TYR A 65 -0.27 -0.62 -18.44
N LYS A 66 -0.51 -1.77 -19.09
CA LYS A 66 0.41 -2.91 -19.08
C LYS A 66 1.78 -2.57 -19.68
N ASP A 67 1.80 -1.92 -20.83
CA ASP A 67 3.04 -1.58 -21.54
C ASP A 67 3.92 -0.63 -20.69
N THR A 68 3.30 0.36 -20.04
CA THR A 68 4.00 1.28 -19.14
C THR A 68 4.55 0.59 -17.90
N LEU A 69 3.84 -0.41 -17.36
CA LEU A 69 4.36 -1.21 -16.24
C LEU A 69 5.54 -2.09 -16.68
N LEU A 70 5.46 -2.72 -17.86
CA LEU A 70 6.49 -3.60 -18.39
C LEU A 70 7.78 -2.86 -18.79
N GLU A 71 7.69 -1.57 -19.11
CA GLU A 71 8.88 -0.72 -19.30
C GLU A 71 9.69 -0.54 -18.00
N GLN A 72 9.03 -0.69 -16.85
CA GLN A 72 9.61 -0.35 -15.54
C GLN A 72 9.89 -1.57 -14.69
N ILE A 73 9.08 -2.62 -14.85
CA ILE A 73 9.15 -3.88 -14.10
C ILE A 73 9.24 -5.01 -15.12
N PRO A 74 10.30 -5.85 -15.07
CA PRO A 74 10.40 -7.03 -15.91
C PRO A 74 9.16 -7.93 -15.80
N GLN A 75 8.78 -8.57 -16.92
CA GLN A 75 7.54 -9.35 -17.02
C GLN A 75 7.48 -10.48 -15.97
N GLU A 76 8.61 -11.10 -15.68
CA GLU A 76 8.78 -12.18 -14.71
C GLU A 76 8.53 -11.75 -13.26
N ASN A 77 8.69 -10.46 -12.95
CA ASN A 77 8.51 -9.89 -11.61
C ASN A 77 7.12 -9.26 -11.43
N LEU A 78 6.40 -9.02 -12.53
CA LEU A 78 5.08 -8.42 -12.50
C LEU A 78 4.00 -9.52 -12.35
N PRO A 79 3.03 -9.36 -11.43
CA PRO A 79 1.92 -10.31 -11.29
C PRO A 79 1.13 -10.50 -12.58
N SER A 80 0.67 -11.72 -12.83
CA SER A 80 -0.11 -12.06 -14.03
C SER A 80 -1.38 -11.22 -14.21
N PHE A 81 -2.06 -10.87 -13.11
CA PHE A 81 -3.26 -10.01 -13.16
C PHE A 81 -2.96 -8.54 -13.55
N LEU A 82 -1.70 -8.10 -13.46
CA LEU A 82 -1.24 -6.78 -13.93
C LEU A 82 -0.63 -6.85 -15.34
N GLY A 83 -0.61 -8.02 -15.97
CA GLY A 83 -0.06 -8.21 -17.32
C GLY A 83 1.35 -8.79 -17.36
N GLY A 84 1.91 -9.25 -16.25
CA GLY A 84 3.18 -9.98 -16.22
C GLY A 84 3.03 -11.49 -16.36
N SER A 85 4.08 -12.24 -16.00
CA SER A 85 4.10 -13.70 -15.97
C SER A 85 4.35 -14.28 -14.58
N CYS A 86 4.47 -13.44 -13.54
CA CYS A 86 4.66 -13.92 -12.18
C CYS A 86 3.39 -14.63 -11.67
N THR A 87 3.54 -15.90 -11.32
CA THR A 87 2.57 -16.71 -10.57
C THR A 87 3.30 -17.28 -9.36
N CYS A 88 3.22 -16.61 -8.20
CA CYS A 88 3.85 -17.10 -6.97
C CYS A 88 3.13 -18.35 -6.46
N GLU A 89 3.36 -19.50 -7.08
CA GLU A 89 2.72 -20.78 -6.75
C GLU A 89 3.13 -21.29 -5.36
N HIS A 90 4.31 -20.91 -4.89
CA HIS A 90 4.83 -21.28 -3.57
C HIS A 90 4.08 -20.60 -2.40
N MET A 91 3.20 -19.63 -2.65
CA MET A 91 2.51 -18.86 -1.61
C MET A 91 0.98 -18.95 -1.77
N PRO A 92 0.24 -19.32 -0.71
CA PRO A 92 -1.23 -19.35 -0.76
C PRO A 92 -1.78 -17.92 -0.99
N GLY A 93 -2.54 -17.74 -2.07
CA GLY A 93 -3.05 -16.44 -2.50
C GLY A 93 -2.24 -15.76 -3.62
N GLY A 94 -1.15 -16.38 -4.10
CA GLY A 94 -0.39 -15.91 -5.26
C GLY A 94 0.51 -14.70 -4.95
N CYS A 95 0.78 -13.87 -5.98
CA CYS A 95 1.73 -12.75 -5.88
C CYS A 95 1.31 -11.66 -4.89
N VAL A 96 0.01 -11.54 -4.61
CA VAL A 96 -0.53 -10.65 -3.59
C VAL A 96 -1.40 -11.51 -2.69
N PRO A 97 -0.85 -12.08 -1.60
CA PRO A 97 -1.62 -12.92 -0.70
C PRO A 97 -2.76 -12.09 -0.11
N SER A 98 -3.99 -12.33 -0.59
CA SER A 98 -5.18 -11.76 0.04
C SER A 98 -5.31 -12.36 1.43
N HIS A 99 -5.60 -11.53 2.42
CA HIS A 99 -6.12 -12.04 3.69
C HIS A 99 -7.33 -12.93 3.36
N SER A 100 -7.27 -14.20 3.73
CA SER A 100 -8.19 -15.23 3.24
C SER A 100 -9.65 -14.94 3.64
N LYS A 101 -10.59 -15.14 2.71
CA LYS A 101 -12.05 -14.93 2.88
C LYS A 101 -12.75 -16.00 3.73
N ASN A 102 -12.02 -16.85 4.45
CA ASN A 102 -12.58 -17.58 5.60
C ASN A 102 -12.75 -16.68 6.84
N SER A 103 -12.53 -15.36 6.70
CA SER A 103 -12.83 -14.30 7.67
C SER A 103 -14.30 -13.83 7.71
N VAL A 104 -15.23 -14.41 6.92
CA VAL A 104 -16.60 -13.84 6.76
C VAL A 104 -17.64 -14.39 7.75
N THR A 105 -17.27 -15.28 8.69
CA THR A 105 -18.19 -15.79 9.73
C THR A 105 -17.91 -15.22 11.11
N ARG A 106 -17.63 -13.93 11.23
CA ARG A 106 -17.65 -13.26 12.54
C ARG A 106 -18.59 -12.05 12.49
N PRO A 107 -19.68 -12.05 13.25
CA PRO A 107 -20.57 -10.90 13.32
C PRO A 107 -19.78 -9.70 13.81
N PHE A 108 -20.14 -8.57 13.22
CA PHE A 108 -19.63 -7.22 13.42
C PHE A 108 -19.70 -6.81 14.91
N THR A 109 -18.67 -7.16 15.69
CA THR A 109 -18.36 -6.46 16.95
C THR A 109 -17.11 -5.64 16.73
N LEU A 110 -17.34 -4.33 16.63
CA LEU A 110 -16.34 -3.28 16.78
C LEU A 110 -15.59 -3.49 18.09
N ASN A 111 -14.39 -4.06 18.02
CA ASN A 111 -13.32 -3.79 18.96
C ASN A 111 -12.03 -3.73 18.16
N TYR A 112 -11.48 -2.52 18.12
CA TYR A 112 -10.23 -2.14 17.50
C TYR A 112 -9.14 -3.20 17.67
N VAL A 113 -8.55 -3.60 16.52
CA VAL A 113 -7.14 -3.95 16.33
C VAL A 113 -6.45 -4.58 17.55
N SER A 114 -6.76 -5.84 17.81
CA SER A 114 -5.73 -6.77 18.28
C SER A 114 -5.33 -7.61 17.06
N LEU A 115 -4.28 -7.16 16.37
CA LEU A 115 -3.62 -7.82 15.25
C LEU A 115 -3.15 -9.22 15.68
N GLY A 116 -4.09 -10.15 15.66
CA GLY A 116 -3.89 -11.56 15.91
C GLY A 116 -3.20 -12.23 14.73
N LEU A 117 -1.89 -12.05 14.66
CA LEU A 117 -0.90 -12.98 14.10
C LEU A 117 -1.08 -14.37 14.73
N LYS A 118 -2.15 -15.10 14.40
CA LYS A 118 -2.39 -16.41 15.03
C LYS A 118 -1.98 -17.60 14.18
N ASN A 119 -1.65 -17.43 12.90
CA ASN A 119 -1.23 -18.55 12.04
C ASN A 119 -0.18 -18.18 10.96
N VAL A 120 0.54 -17.08 11.12
CA VAL A 120 1.76 -16.85 10.34
C VAL A 120 2.92 -17.27 11.24
N PRO A 121 3.75 -18.26 10.87
CA PRO A 121 4.92 -18.58 11.65
C PRO A 121 5.78 -17.31 11.79
N PRO A 122 6.37 -17.03 12.96
CA PRO A 122 7.28 -15.90 13.13
C PRO A 122 8.31 -15.91 12.00
N LEU A 123 8.54 -14.76 11.37
CA LEU A 123 9.62 -14.65 10.39
C LEU A 123 10.93 -14.94 11.11
N GLU A 124 11.56 -16.07 10.82
CA GLU A 124 12.91 -16.35 11.32
C GLU A 124 13.89 -15.42 10.59
N PRO A 125 14.73 -14.66 11.31
CA PRO A 125 15.75 -13.83 10.69
C PRO A 125 16.67 -14.71 9.84
N GLN A 126 16.68 -14.50 8.52
CA GLN A 126 17.70 -15.09 7.66
C GLN A 126 19.00 -14.30 7.82
N GLN A 127 20.16 -14.94 7.64
CA GLN A 127 21.47 -14.26 7.83
C GLN A 127 21.62 -12.97 7.02
N HIS A 128 20.92 -12.85 5.90
CA HIS A 128 20.83 -11.64 5.08
C HIS A 128 20.18 -10.43 5.81
N ASN A 129 19.21 -10.70 6.69
CA ASN A 129 18.45 -9.67 7.41
C ASN A 129 19.24 -9.03 8.56
N GLU A 130 20.35 -9.65 8.98
CA GLU A 130 21.23 -9.12 10.03
C GLU A 130 22.26 -8.11 9.51
N GLN A 131 22.42 -7.99 8.19
CA GLN A 131 23.45 -7.14 7.56
C GLN A 131 22.91 -5.79 7.06
N THR A 132 21.65 -5.42 7.35
CA THR A 132 21.15 -4.11 6.94
C THR A 132 21.80 -3.00 7.78
N PRO A 133 22.51 -2.03 7.18
CA PRO A 133 23.27 -1.00 7.91
C PRO A 133 22.39 0.02 8.65
N TYR A 134 21.07 -0.06 8.49
CA TYR A 134 20.11 0.81 9.15
C TYR A 134 19.45 0.04 10.31
N PRO A 135 19.59 0.50 11.56
CA PRO A 135 18.87 -0.10 12.68
C PRO A 135 17.37 0.03 12.40
N TYR A 136 16.63 -1.07 12.58
CA TYR A 136 15.16 -1.04 12.66
C TYR A 136 14.77 0.07 13.65
N ASN A 137 13.96 1.04 13.23
CA ASN A 137 13.62 2.25 14.01
C ASN A 137 12.82 1.88 15.28
N GLN A 138 13.52 1.39 16.29
CA GLN A 138 12.93 0.86 17.53
C GLN A 138 12.18 1.96 18.29
N ASP A 139 12.62 3.20 18.14
CA ASP A 139 11.99 4.39 18.73
C ASP A 139 10.56 4.63 18.18
N ILE A 140 10.32 4.30 16.91
CA ILE A 140 8.99 4.39 16.29
C ILE A 140 8.08 3.30 16.85
N MET A 141 8.60 2.08 16.99
CA MET A 141 7.84 0.94 17.50
C MET A 141 7.48 1.09 18.98
N GLU A 142 8.38 1.66 19.77
CA GLU A 142 8.15 1.94 21.19
C GLU A 142 7.11 3.05 21.38
N LYS A 143 7.16 4.11 20.57
CA LYS A 143 6.12 5.16 20.53
C LYS A 143 4.76 4.58 20.13
N ALA A 144 4.71 3.77 19.08
CA ALA A 144 3.47 3.13 18.63
C ALA A 144 2.86 2.23 19.72
N THR A 145 3.70 1.49 20.45
CA THR A 145 3.27 0.65 21.58
C THR A 145 2.69 1.49 22.72
N LYS A 146 3.28 2.65 23.01
CA LYS A 146 2.77 3.58 24.02
C LYS A 146 1.43 4.20 23.63
N PHE A 147 1.23 4.52 22.34
CA PHE A 147 -0.06 5.01 21.83
C PHE A 147 -1.17 3.96 21.85
N ALA A 148 -0.84 2.68 21.67
CA ALA A 148 -1.82 1.59 21.71
C ALA A 148 -2.32 1.27 23.14
N ASN A 149 -1.58 1.69 24.17
CA ASN A 149 -1.89 1.44 25.57
C ASN A 149 -2.45 2.67 26.33
N MET A 150 -2.77 3.75 25.60
CA MET A 150 -3.50 4.94 26.09
C MET A 150 -4.95 4.88 25.61
#